data_AF-A0A8H3GXI7-F1
#
_entry.id   AF-A0A8H3GXI7-F1
#
_cell.length_a   1.000
_cell.length_b   1.000
_cell.length_c   1.000
_cell.angle_alpha   90.00
_cell.angle_beta   90.00
_cell.angle_gamma   90.00
#
_symmetry.space_group_name_H-M   'P 1'
#
loop_
_entity.id
_entity.type
_entity.pdbx_description
1 polymer ?
#
loop_
_entity_poly.entity_id
_entity_poly.type
_entity_poly.pdbx_seq_one_letter_code
_entity_poly.pdbx_strand_id
1 'polypeptide(L)'
;MSQLTERQKDELHKSILDYLHSAGLTHSYEALLEETGCAFTPDPKARHAGLLEKKWTSVIRLQKKIMDLENRNAALTEEISAAPRRGGASQADWVPRAPAAYTLTGHRAQ
;
A
#
# COMPACT_ATOMS: atom_id res chain seq x y z
N MET A 1 15.37 -0.78 -25.19
CA MET A 1 14.97 -2.11 -24.69
C MET A 1 13.81 -1.89 -23.74
N SER A 2 12.64 -2.47 -24.04
CA SER A 2 11.43 -2.31 -23.21
C SER A 2 11.70 -2.74 -21.77
N GLN A 3 11.23 -1.98 -20.78
CA GLN A 3 11.34 -2.35 -19.36
C GLN A 3 10.36 -3.47 -18.95
N LEU A 4 9.44 -3.84 -19.84
CA LEU A 4 8.43 -4.87 -19.61
C LEU A 4 8.99 -6.25 -19.98
N THR A 5 8.73 -7.23 -19.12
CA THR A 5 8.92 -8.65 -19.46
C THR A 5 7.96 -9.07 -20.57
N GLU A 6 8.29 -10.13 -21.31
CA GLU A 6 7.45 -10.59 -22.43
C GLU A 6 6.00 -10.88 -21.98
N ARG A 7 5.85 -11.50 -20.81
CA ARG A 7 4.53 -11.73 -20.20
C ARG A 7 3.76 -10.44 -19.93
N GLN A 8 4.43 -9.41 -19.40
CA GLN A 8 3.78 -8.13 -19.13
C GLN A 8 3.41 -7.40 -20.42
N LYS A 9 4.24 -7.55 -21.46
CA LYS A 9 3.98 -7.01 -22.79
C LYS A 9 2.74 -7.67 -23.41
N ASP A 10 2.62 -8.99 -23.32
CA ASP A 10 1.43 -9.73 -23.78
C ASP A 10 0.16 -9.34 -23.02
N GLU A 11 0.24 -9.25 -21.69
CA GLU A 11 -0.90 -8.81 -20.87
C GLU A 11 -1.32 -7.37 -21.23
N LEU A 12 -0.35 -6.49 -21.50
CA LEU A 12 -0.61 -5.12 -21.93
C LEU A 12 -1.27 -5.09 -23.31
N HIS A 13 -0.72 -5.77 -24.31
CA HIS A 13 -1.29 -5.84 -25.66
C HIS A 13 -2.73 -6.34 -25.64
N LYS A 14 -3.02 -7.43 -24.89
CA LYS A 14 -4.39 -7.94 -24.73
C LYS A 14 -5.33 -6.93 -24.09
N SER A 15 -4.87 -6.17 -23.10
CA SER A 15 -5.69 -5.11 -22.48
C SER A 15 -5.94 -3.91 -23.38
N ILE A 16 -5.00 -3.58 -24.29
CA ILE A 16 -5.17 -2.53 -25.29
C ILE A 16 -6.14 -3.00 -26.38
N LEU A 17 -5.99 -4.23 -26.89
CA LEU A 17 -6.90 -4.81 -27.86
C LEU A 17 -8.34 -4.85 -27.34
N ASP A 18 -8.53 -5.24 -26.07
CA ASP A 18 -9.83 -5.20 -25.39
C ASP A 18 -10.44 -3.79 -25.37
N TYR A 19 -9.65 -2.79 -25.00
CA TYR A 19 -10.08 -1.39 -24.96
C TYR A 19 -10.42 -0.83 -26.34
N LEU A 20 -9.58 -1.12 -27.36
CA LEU A 20 -9.85 -0.67 -28.73
C LEU A 20 -11.14 -1.30 -29.27
N HIS A 21 -11.37 -2.58 -28.95
CA HIS A 21 -12.60 -3.27 -29.31
C HIS A 21 -13.83 -2.67 -28.60
N SER A 22 -13.77 -2.44 -27.28
CA SER A 22 -14.89 -1.88 -26.52
C SER A 22 -15.20 -0.42 -26.88
N ALA A 23 -14.17 0.35 -27.27
CA ALA A 23 -14.30 1.73 -27.74
C ALA A 23 -14.71 1.84 -29.22
N GLY A 24 -14.81 0.73 -29.96
CA GLY A 24 -15.18 0.72 -31.38
C GLY A 24 -14.08 1.21 -32.33
N LEU A 25 -12.81 1.23 -31.89
CA LEU A 25 -11.65 1.68 -32.64
C LEU A 25 -11.09 0.53 -33.52
N THR A 26 -11.89 0.09 -34.49
CA THR A 26 -11.65 -1.13 -35.29
C THR A 26 -10.36 -1.10 -36.11
N HIS A 27 -10.07 0.00 -36.81
CA HIS A 27 -8.85 0.10 -37.63
C HIS A 27 -7.57 0.00 -36.77
N SER A 28 -7.56 0.65 -35.61
CA SER A 28 -6.43 0.58 -34.68
C SER A 28 -6.30 -0.81 -34.04
N TYR A 29 -7.43 -1.47 -33.77
CA TYR A 29 -7.47 -2.84 -33.27
C TYR A 29 -6.85 -3.82 -34.27
N GLU A 30 -7.23 -3.75 -35.54
CA GLU A 30 -6.70 -4.62 -36.61
C GLU A 30 -5.21 -4.42 -36.81
N ALA A 31 -4.76 -3.16 -36.93
CA ALA A 31 -3.34 -2.84 -37.09
C ALA A 31 -2.49 -3.38 -35.92
N LEU A 32 -2.95 -3.20 -34.68
CA LEU A 32 -2.23 -3.69 -33.51
C LEU A 32 -2.21 -5.22 -33.45
N LEU A 33 -3.29 -5.88 -33.87
CA LEU A 33 -3.38 -7.33 -33.91
C LEU A 33 -2.38 -7.92 -34.90
N GLU A 34 -2.25 -7.32 -36.09
CA GLU A 34 -1.27 -7.70 -37.10
C GLU A 34 0.18 -7.47 -36.62
N GLU A 35 0.47 -6.31 -36.04
CA GLU A 35 1.82 -5.97 -35.57
C GLU A 35 2.28 -6.84 -34.40
N THR A 36 1.37 -7.21 -33.50
CA THR A 36 1.71 -7.94 -32.28
C THR A 36 1.61 -9.46 -32.44
N GLY A 37 0.95 -9.95 -33.50
CA GLY A 37 0.68 -11.39 -33.71
C GLY A 37 -0.06 -12.05 -32.54
N CYS A 38 -0.66 -11.26 -31.65
CA CYS A 38 -1.26 -11.75 -30.43
C CYS A 38 -2.61 -12.40 -30.74
N ALA A 39 -2.78 -13.68 -30.43
CA ALA A 39 -4.10 -14.30 -30.47
C ALA A 39 -4.99 -13.70 -29.37
N PHE A 40 -5.87 -12.78 -29.76
CA PHE A 40 -6.86 -12.15 -28.89
C PHE A 40 -8.27 -12.57 -29.30
N THR A 41 -9.06 -13.01 -28.32
CA THR A 41 -10.48 -13.31 -28.51
C THR A 41 -11.27 -12.40 -27.57
N PRO A 42 -12.13 -11.53 -28.10
CA PRO A 42 -12.98 -10.68 -27.26
C PRO A 42 -13.91 -11.57 -26.41
N ASP A 43 -13.73 -11.53 -25.09
CA ASP A 43 -14.61 -12.21 -24.13
C ASP A 43 -14.93 -11.24 -22.98
N PRO A 44 -16.21 -10.86 -22.79
CA PRO A 44 -16.64 -10.00 -21.69
C PRO A 44 -16.31 -10.53 -20.29
N LYS A 45 -16.03 -11.82 -20.15
CA LYS A 45 -15.62 -12.46 -18.89
C LYS A 45 -14.10 -12.64 -18.77
N ALA A 46 -13.34 -12.30 -19.80
CA ALA A 46 -11.90 -12.46 -19.76
C ALA A 46 -11.25 -11.50 -18.77
N ARG A 47 -10.09 -11.91 -18.25
CA ARG A 47 -9.31 -11.15 -17.27
C ARG A 47 -8.89 -9.75 -17.75
N HIS A 48 -8.85 -9.53 -19.06
CA HIS A 48 -8.51 -8.24 -19.68
C HIS A 48 -9.71 -7.31 -19.88
N ALA A 49 -10.95 -7.79 -19.73
CA ALA A 49 -12.16 -7.02 -19.97
C ALA A 49 -12.22 -5.76 -19.08
N GLY A 50 -12.10 -4.58 -19.70
CA GLY A 50 -12.07 -3.28 -19.02
C GLY A 50 -10.89 -3.12 -18.06
N LEU A 51 -9.84 -3.93 -18.19
CA LEU A 51 -8.69 -3.93 -17.30
C LEU A 51 -7.86 -2.64 -17.46
N LEU A 52 -7.72 -2.16 -18.69
CA LEU A 52 -6.94 -0.97 -18.99
C LEU A 52 -7.53 0.29 -18.32
N GLU A 53 -8.83 0.50 -18.44
CA GLU A 53 -9.55 1.62 -17.82
C GLU A 53 -9.51 1.56 -16.29
N LYS A 54 -9.70 0.36 -15.72
CA LYS A 54 -9.58 0.14 -14.26
C LYS A 54 -8.17 0.47 -13.77
N LYS A 55 -7.12 0.06 -14.50
CA LYS A 55 -5.73 0.38 -14.15
C LYS A 55 -5.48 1.89 -14.28
N TRP A 56 -5.90 2.50 -15.40
CA TRP A 56 -5.73 3.93 -15.67
C TRP A 56 -6.30 4.81 -14.54
N THR A 57 -7.54 4.55 -14.15
CA THR A 57 -8.20 5.29 -13.06
C THR A 57 -7.64 4.95 -11.68
N SER A 58 -7.19 3.71 -11.47
CA SER A 58 -6.68 3.26 -10.16
C SER A 58 -5.26 3.72 -9.86
N VAL A 59 -4.39 3.93 -10.85
CA VAL A 59 -2.98 4.31 -10.62
C VAL A 59 -2.88 5.56 -9.75
N ILE A 60 -3.56 6.65 -10.15
CA ILE A 60 -3.52 7.91 -9.40
C ILE A 60 -4.15 7.75 -8.01
N ARG A 61 -5.27 7.02 -7.91
CA ARG A 61 -5.95 6.78 -6.63
C ARG A 61 -5.08 5.97 -5.67
N LEU A 62 -4.37 4.96 -6.16
CA LEU A 62 -3.47 4.13 -5.36
C LEU A 62 -2.21 4.91 -4.97
N GLN A 63 -1.66 5.73 -5.85
CA GLN A 63 -0.54 6.62 -5.52
C GLN A 63 -0.92 7.59 -4.39
N LYS A 64 -2.10 8.22 -4.46
CA LYS A 64 -2.62 9.04 -3.34
C LYS A 64 -2.74 8.24 -2.05
N LYS A 65 -3.33 7.03 -2.13
CA LYS A 65 -3.49 6.17 -0.96
C LYS A 65 -2.15 5.75 -0.35
N ILE A 66 -1.14 5.47 -1.17
CA ILE A 66 0.22 5.15 -0.72
C ILE A 66 0.80 6.36 0.02
N MET A 67 0.74 7.55 -0.57
CA MET A 67 1.24 8.78 0.07
C MET A 67 0.55 9.05 1.42
N ASP A 68 -0.78 8.87 1.50
CA ASP A 68 -1.52 9.02 2.76
C ASP A 68 -1.07 8.00 3.81
N LEU A 69 -0.82 6.75 3.40
CA LEU A 69 -0.36 5.69 4.28
C LEU A 69 1.09 5.91 4.75
N GLU A 70 1.98 6.36 3.87
CA GLU A 70 3.35 6.73 4.19
C GLU A 70 3.39 7.88 5.19
N ASN A 71 2.58 8.93 4.97
CA ASN A 71 2.44 10.05 5.90
C ASN A 71 1.94 9.60 7.28
N ARG A 72 0.91 8.74 7.32
CA ARG A 72 0.40 8.19 8.58
C ARG A 72 1.45 7.35 9.30
N ASN A 73 2.22 6.56 8.56
CA ASN A 73 3.27 5.72 9.13
C ASN A 73 4.43 6.57 9.66
N ALA A 74 4.81 7.64 8.95
CA ALA A 74 5.79 8.60 9.42
C ALA A 74 5.35 9.27 10.72
N ALA A 75 4.10 9.75 10.79
CA ALA A 75 3.53 10.34 12.00
C ALA A 75 3.52 9.37 13.20
N LEU A 76 3.09 8.11 12.98
CA LEU A 76 3.10 7.09 14.04
C LEU A 76 4.52 6.74 14.49
N THR A 77 5.48 6.70 13.56
CA THR A 77 6.89 6.44 13.88
C THR A 77 7.48 7.60 14.68
N GLU A 78 7.13 8.84 14.33
CA GLU A 78 7.51 10.04 15.07
C GLU A 78 6.90 10.03 16.48
N GLU A 79 5.61 9.73 16.62
CA GLU A 79 4.94 9.58 17.92
C GLU A 79 5.61 8.51 18.79
N ILE A 80 5.97 7.36 18.24
CA ILE A 80 6.71 6.31 18.96
C ILE A 80 8.10 6.80 19.38
N SER A 81 8.74 7.63 18.55
CA SER A 81 10.07 8.17 18.85
C SER A 81 10.03 9.28 19.92
N ALA A 82 8.98 10.09 19.92
CA ALA A 82 8.74 11.19 20.84
C ALA A 82 8.08 10.74 22.15
N ALA A 83 7.40 9.59 22.13
CA ALA A 83 6.88 8.97 23.34
C ALA A 83 8.06 8.80 24.33
N PRO A 84 7.90 9.19 25.60
CA PRO A 84 8.91 8.90 26.60
C PRO A 84 9.07 7.40 26.60
N ARG A 85 10.20 6.91 26.07
CA ARG A 85 10.66 5.57 26.39
C ARG A 85 10.80 5.64 27.90
N ARG A 86 9.82 5.10 28.63
CA ARG A 86 10.06 4.74 30.03
C ARG A 86 11.23 3.78 29.90
N GLY A 87 12.45 4.28 30.08
CA GLY A 87 13.65 3.45 30.13
C GLY A 87 13.25 2.34 31.08
N GLY A 88 13.15 1.11 30.54
CA GLY A 88 12.24 0.10 31.07
C GLY A 88 12.37 0.09 32.57
N ALA A 89 11.33 0.56 33.27
CA ALA A 89 11.41 0.79 34.71
C ALA A 89 11.87 -0.52 35.29
N SER A 90 13.12 -0.56 35.73
CA SER A 90 13.74 -1.80 36.13
C SER A 90 12.97 -2.27 37.35
N GLN A 91 12.93 -3.57 37.62
CA GLN A 91 12.27 -4.06 38.84
C GLN A 91 12.77 -3.30 40.09
N ALA A 92 14.03 -2.86 40.07
CA ALA A 92 14.64 -2.05 41.12
C ALA A 92 14.01 -0.64 41.28
N ASP A 93 13.44 -0.05 40.23
CA ASP A 93 12.78 1.26 40.28
C ASP A 93 11.39 1.22 40.94
N TRP A 94 10.79 0.02 41.04
CA TRP A 94 9.50 -0.21 41.70
C TRP A 94 9.64 -0.63 43.17
N VAL A 95 10.87 -0.91 43.65
CA VAL A 95 11.10 -1.29 45.05
C VAL A 95 11.27 -0.03 45.90
N PRO A 96 10.52 0.11 47.01
CA PRO A 96 10.74 1.20 47.96
C PRO A 96 12.19 1.22 48.43
N ARG A 97 12.92 2.31 48.14
CA ARG A 97 14.30 2.50 48.59
C ARG A 97 14.32 3.33 49.87
N ALA A 98 15.25 3.01 50.76
CA ALA A 98 15.58 3.89 51.87
C ALA A 98 16.35 5.12 51.34
N PRO A 99 16.17 6.31 51.94
CA PRO A 99 15.24 6.63 53.02
C PRO A 99 13.80 6.79 52.53
N ALA A 100 12.82 6.48 53.39
CA ALA A 100 11.41 6.61 53.06
C ALA A 100 11.08 8.06 52.69
N ALA A 101 10.44 8.26 51.54
CA ALA A 101 10.04 9.60 51.08
C ALA A 101 9.02 10.26 52.03
N TYR A 102 8.21 9.45 52.71
CA TYR A 102 7.24 9.91 53.68
C TYR A 102 7.24 8.99 54.90
N THR A 103 7.29 9.58 56.09
CA THR A 103 7.17 8.87 57.36
C THR A 103 5.89 9.36 58.05
N LEU A 104 4.90 8.47 58.18
CA LEU A 104 3.67 8.78 58.91
C LEU A 104 3.99 8.73 60.41
N THR A 105 3.82 9.86 61.11
CA THR A 105 4.18 10.04 62.52
C THR A 105 3.09 9.62 63.51
N GLY A 106 1.99 9.02 63.04
CA GLY A 106 0.76 8.92 63.83
C GLY A 106 0.19 7.52 63.95
N HIS A 107 0.90 6.57 64.56
CA HIS A 107 0.30 5.41 65.24
C HIS A 107 1.27 4.89 66.31
N ARG A 108 1.47 5.65 67.39
CA ARG A 108 1.89 5.03 68.65
C ARG A 108 0.63 4.48 69.29
N ALA A 109 0.57 3.15 69.41
CA ALA A 109 -0.40 2.46 70.23
C ALA A 109 -0.46 3.14 71.61
N GLN A 110 -1.67 3.48 72.06
CA GLN A 110 -1.95 3.72 73.47
C GLN A 110 -1.90 2.39 74.22
#